data_AF-A0A820L5X8-F1
#
_entry.id   AF-A0A820L5X8-F1
#
_cell.length_a   1.000
_cell.length_b   1.000
_cell.length_c   1.000
_cell.angle_alpha   90.00
_cell.angle_beta   90.00
_cell.angle_gamma   90.00
#
_symmetry.space_group_name_H-M   'P 1'
#
loop_
_entity.id
_entity.type
_entity.pdbx_description
1 polymer ?
#
loop_
_entity_poly.entity_id
_entity_poly.type
_entity_poly.pdbx_seq_one_letter_code
_entity_poly.pdbx_strand_id
1 'polypeptide(L)'
;ANSPIVPKTDEEKRMVERIENNRISAKMKLEAKTTRGLVIDMGASWYKAFEKEFSKDYFQKLANFIADEREKGVTVYPPPHHVFTFTRMCELNEVKVVILGQDPYHGPNQAHGLCFSVRKGVPPPPSLVNIYKELQADIPGFVAPKHGTLLGWARQGVLLLNACLTVERSKANSHKGKGWEKFTDAVIQYLNDRSANIVFFYSG
;
A
#
# COMPACT_ATOMS: atom_id res chain seq x y z
N ALA A 1 -17.41 31.65 -17.89
CA ALA A 1 -17.79 30.91 -16.66
C ALA A 1 -18.10 29.48 -17.05
N ASN A 2 -17.19 28.53 -16.84
CA ASN A 2 -17.50 27.10 -17.02
C ASN A 2 -18.05 26.58 -15.69
N SER A 3 -19.37 26.60 -15.55
CA SER A 3 -20.02 25.88 -14.47
C SER A 3 -19.65 24.39 -14.56
N PRO A 4 -19.30 23.73 -13.45
CA PRO A 4 -19.03 22.30 -13.47
C PRO A 4 -20.25 21.55 -14.01
N ILE A 5 -20.02 20.64 -14.95
CA ILE A 5 -21.05 19.72 -15.44
C ILE A 5 -21.46 18.87 -14.24
N VAL A 6 -22.67 19.08 -13.73
CA VAL A 6 -23.28 18.23 -12.69
C VAL A 6 -23.96 17.07 -13.42
N PRO A 7 -23.43 15.84 -13.37
CA PRO A 7 -24.01 14.71 -14.08
C PRO A 7 -25.38 14.36 -13.50
N LYS A 8 -26.40 14.25 -14.37
CA LYS A 8 -27.80 13.97 -14.02
C LYS A 8 -28.18 12.51 -14.26
N THR A 9 -27.51 11.82 -15.17
CA THR A 9 -27.73 10.39 -15.46
C THR A 9 -26.57 9.52 -14.96
N ASP A 10 -26.81 8.22 -14.79
CA ASP A 10 -25.75 7.28 -14.41
C ASP A 10 -24.69 7.11 -15.50
N GLU A 11 -25.06 7.31 -16.77
CA GLU A 11 -24.13 7.35 -17.89
C GLU A 11 -23.21 8.57 -17.81
N GLU A 12 -23.76 9.75 -17.52
CA GLU A 12 -22.97 10.96 -17.30
C GLU A 12 -22.06 10.84 -16.07
N LYS A 13 -22.51 10.20 -14.98
CA LYS A 13 -21.66 9.91 -13.80
C LYS A 13 -20.48 9.03 -14.17
N ARG A 14 -20.72 7.92 -14.88
CA ARG A 14 -19.66 7.00 -15.36
C ARG A 14 -18.69 7.69 -16.30
N MET A 15 -19.19 8.58 -17.17
CA MET A 15 -18.35 9.37 -18.07
C MET A 15 -17.44 10.33 -17.30
N VAL A 16 -17.98 11.08 -16.33
CA VAL A 16 -17.21 11.98 -15.47
C VAL A 16 -16.15 11.22 -14.68
N GLU A 17 -16.52 10.08 -14.09
CA GLU A 17 -15.60 9.21 -13.36
C GLU A 17 -14.46 8.71 -14.26
N ARG A 18 -14.77 8.29 -15.50
CA ARG A 18 -13.76 7.86 -16.48
C ARG A 18 -12.80 8.99 -16.85
N ILE A 19 -13.31 10.21 -17.03
CA ILE A 19 -12.47 11.39 -17.33
C ILE A 19 -11.54 11.69 -16.16
N GLU A 20 -12.05 11.70 -14.93
CA GLU A 20 -11.25 11.92 -13.72
C GLU A 20 -10.17 10.83 -13.58
N ASN A 21 -10.53 9.57 -13.76
CA ASN A 21 -9.60 8.43 -13.69
C ASN A 21 -8.51 8.51 -14.76
N ASN A 22 -8.84 8.93 -15.98
CA ASN A 22 -7.86 9.15 -17.05
C ASN A 22 -6.89 10.28 -16.68
N ARG A 23 -7.40 11.38 -16.10
CA ARG A 23 -6.59 12.50 -15.64
C ARG A 23 -5.64 12.08 -14.51
N ILE A 24 -6.13 11.35 -13.53
CA ILE A 24 -5.33 10.80 -12.42
C ILE A 24 -4.24 9.86 -12.96
N SER A 25 -4.58 8.97 -13.89
CA SER A 25 -3.62 8.07 -14.55
C SER A 25 -2.51 8.84 -15.29
N ALA A 26 -2.85 9.94 -15.95
CA ALA A 26 -1.85 10.80 -16.62
C ALA A 26 -0.92 11.48 -15.61
N LYS A 27 -1.47 12.00 -14.50
CA LYS A 27 -0.66 12.58 -13.42
C LYS A 27 0.29 11.56 -12.79
N MET A 28 -0.19 10.36 -12.47
CA MET A 28 0.67 9.28 -11.94
C MET A 28 1.83 8.94 -12.87
N LYS A 29 1.58 8.89 -14.19
CA LYS A 29 2.64 8.68 -15.18
C LYS A 29 3.66 9.81 -15.23
N LEU A 30 3.24 11.06 -14.98
CA LEU A 30 4.17 12.19 -14.91
C LEU A 30 5.00 12.12 -13.62
N GLU A 31 4.35 11.85 -12.49
CA GLU A 31 5.01 11.71 -11.18
C GLU A 31 6.00 10.54 -11.15
N ALA A 32 5.68 9.44 -11.82
CA ALA A 32 6.57 8.28 -11.94
C ALA A 32 7.84 8.59 -12.79
N LYS A 33 7.81 9.63 -13.63
CA LYS A 33 9.01 10.08 -14.37
C LYS A 33 9.93 10.96 -13.52
N THR A 34 9.37 11.68 -12.56
CA THR A 34 10.11 12.59 -11.68
C THR A 34 10.61 11.91 -10.41
N THR A 35 9.89 10.88 -9.94
CA THR A 35 10.22 10.12 -8.74
C THR A 35 11.17 8.97 -9.08
N ARG A 36 12.48 9.18 -8.91
CA ARG A 36 13.48 8.12 -9.15
C ARG A 36 13.27 6.93 -8.21
N GLY A 37 13.55 5.70 -8.67
CA GLY A 37 13.58 4.51 -7.82
C GLY A 37 12.22 3.94 -7.38
N LEU A 38 11.12 4.66 -7.63
CA LEU A 38 9.75 4.23 -7.31
C LEU A 38 8.84 4.34 -8.54
N VAL A 39 7.85 3.45 -8.59
CA VAL A 39 6.75 3.56 -9.56
C VAL A 39 5.51 3.97 -8.78
N ILE A 40 5.07 5.22 -8.97
CA ILE A 40 3.84 5.73 -8.34
C ILE A 40 2.65 5.17 -9.13
N ASP A 41 2.23 3.96 -8.74
CA ASP A 41 1.08 3.25 -9.28
C ASP A 41 0.09 3.00 -8.14
N MET A 42 -0.89 3.87 -7.97
CA MET A 42 -1.81 3.86 -6.84
C MET A 42 -3.27 3.77 -7.27
N GLY A 43 -4.14 3.33 -6.35
CA GLY A 43 -5.58 3.53 -6.50
C GLY A 43 -5.93 5.01 -6.62
N ALA A 44 -6.90 5.35 -7.46
CA ALA A 44 -7.19 6.75 -7.81
C ALA A 44 -7.58 7.62 -6.61
N SER A 45 -8.38 7.07 -5.69
CA SER A 45 -8.79 7.75 -4.44
C SER A 45 -7.60 8.06 -3.54
N TRP A 46 -6.67 7.12 -3.41
CA TRP A 46 -5.43 7.31 -2.66
C TRP A 46 -4.50 8.33 -3.32
N TYR A 47 -4.26 8.22 -4.63
CA TYR A 47 -3.40 9.19 -5.31
C TYR A 47 -3.92 10.62 -5.15
N LYS A 48 -5.24 10.82 -5.30
CA LYS A 48 -5.87 12.13 -5.11
C LYS A 48 -5.66 12.69 -3.69
N ALA A 49 -5.66 11.83 -2.66
CA ALA A 49 -5.44 12.24 -1.29
C ALA A 49 -3.97 12.60 -1.00
N PHE A 50 -3.03 11.88 -1.61
CA PHE A 50 -1.60 11.95 -1.26
C PHE A 50 -0.70 12.50 -2.38
N GLU A 51 -1.23 13.02 -3.50
CA GLU A 51 -0.40 13.53 -4.62
C GLU A 51 0.65 14.56 -4.16
N LYS A 52 0.32 15.38 -3.16
CA LYS A 52 1.22 16.39 -2.61
C LYS A 52 2.36 15.81 -1.75
N GLU A 53 2.24 14.58 -1.24
CA GLU A 53 3.34 13.94 -0.49
C GLU A 53 4.56 13.72 -1.38
N PHE A 54 4.34 13.37 -2.66
CA PHE A 54 5.42 13.02 -3.58
C PHE A 54 6.34 14.18 -3.87
N SER A 55 5.83 15.42 -3.87
CA SER A 55 6.65 16.62 -4.09
C SER A 55 7.41 17.09 -2.84
N LYS A 56 7.21 16.49 -1.66
CA LYS A 56 7.89 16.90 -0.44
C LYS A 56 9.34 16.43 -0.42
N ASP A 57 10.22 17.25 0.17
CA ASP A 57 11.66 16.97 0.28
C ASP A 57 11.99 15.60 0.87
N TYR A 58 11.25 15.17 1.89
CA TYR A 58 11.51 13.87 2.52
C TYR A 58 11.25 12.71 1.55
N PHE A 59 10.21 12.84 0.72
CA PHE A 59 9.82 11.80 -0.22
C PHE A 59 10.80 11.75 -1.40
N GLN A 60 11.25 12.91 -1.89
CA GLN A 60 12.28 12.99 -2.93
C GLN A 60 13.61 12.38 -2.45
N LYS A 61 14.02 12.63 -1.19
CA LYS A 61 15.20 12.00 -0.60
C LYS A 61 15.05 10.48 -0.49
N LEU A 62 13.88 10.00 -0.06
CA LEU A 62 13.55 8.58 0.01
C LEU A 62 13.63 7.91 -1.37
N ALA A 63 13.00 8.52 -2.38
CA ALA A 63 12.97 8.05 -3.76
C ALA A 63 14.38 7.92 -4.33
N ASN A 64 15.20 8.97 -4.19
CA ASN A 64 16.60 8.95 -4.61
C ASN A 64 17.41 7.87 -3.88
N PHE A 65 17.26 7.73 -2.57
CA PHE A 65 17.93 6.66 -1.82
C PHE A 65 17.60 5.26 -2.39
N ILE A 66 16.32 4.96 -2.66
CA ILE A 66 15.92 3.68 -3.24
C ILE A 66 16.47 3.51 -4.66
N ALA A 67 16.51 4.58 -5.45
CA ALA A 67 17.10 4.56 -6.78
C ALA A 67 18.59 4.21 -6.73
N ASP A 68 19.34 4.90 -5.87
CA ASP A 68 20.78 4.70 -5.70
C ASP A 68 21.11 3.28 -5.23
N GLU A 69 20.30 2.71 -4.31
CA GLU A 69 20.48 1.31 -3.90
C GLU A 69 20.28 0.34 -5.08
N ARG A 70 19.22 0.54 -5.88
CA ARG A 70 18.97 -0.30 -7.06
C ARG A 70 20.08 -0.15 -8.12
N GLU A 71 20.58 1.07 -8.33
CA GLU A 71 21.68 1.36 -9.26
C GLU A 71 23.00 0.68 -8.85
N LYS A 72 23.24 0.52 -7.54
CA LYS A 72 24.36 -0.27 -7.00
C LYS A 72 24.18 -1.79 -7.12
N GLY A 73 23.07 -2.25 -7.70
CA GLY A 73 22.75 -3.67 -7.83
C GLY A 73 22.09 -4.29 -6.58
N VAL A 74 21.67 -3.47 -5.61
CA VAL A 74 20.96 -3.97 -4.42
C VAL A 74 19.58 -4.46 -4.82
N THR A 75 19.25 -5.69 -4.42
CA THR A 75 17.90 -6.23 -4.61
C THR A 75 16.97 -5.66 -3.54
N VAL A 76 16.06 -4.77 -3.95
CA VAL A 76 15.06 -4.16 -3.08
C VAL A 76 13.67 -4.75 -3.34
N TYR A 77 13.02 -5.21 -2.26
CA TYR A 77 11.65 -5.72 -2.24
C TYR A 77 10.64 -4.72 -1.65
N PRO A 78 9.35 -4.81 -2.04
CA PRO A 78 8.87 -5.58 -3.17
C PRO A 78 9.37 -4.97 -4.52
N PRO A 79 9.12 -5.62 -5.66
CA PRO A 79 9.33 -4.99 -6.96
C PRO A 79 8.62 -3.62 -7.04
N PRO A 80 9.15 -2.62 -7.78
CA PRO A 80 8.63 -1.24 -7.74
C PRO A 80 7.12 -1.10 -7.96
N HIS A 81 6.55 -1.82 -8.93
CA HIS A 81 5.11 -1.79 -9.23
C HIS A 81 4.21 -2.37 -8.12
N HIS A 82 4.81 -3.08 -7.15
CA HIS A 82 4.09 -3.64 -6.01
C HIS A 82 4.08 -2.76 -4.77
N VAL A 83 4.95 -1.74 -4.67
CA VAL A 83 5.12 -0.94 -3.45
C VAL A 83 3.79 -0.37 -2.93
N PHE A 84 2.95 0.13 -3.83
CA PHE A 84 1.66 0.72 -3.48
C PHE A 84 0.45 -0.21 -3.68
N THR A 85 0.65 -1.53 -3.72
CA THR A 85 -0.43 -2.50 -3.98
C THR A 85 -1.60 -2.36 -2.98
N PHE A 86 -1.32 -2.03 -1.71
CA PHE A 86 -2.35 -1.79 -0.69
C PHE A 86 -3.43 -0.79 -1.14
N THR A 87 -3.04 0.27 -1.88
CA THR A 87 -3.95 1.33 -2.35
C THR A 87 -4.91 0.85 -3.44
N ARG A 88 -4.55 -0.20 -4.17
CA ARG A 88 -5.36 -0.77 -5.25
C ARG A 88 -6.26 -1.89 -4.75
N MET A 89 -5.90 -2.51 -3.63
CA MET A 89 -6.61 -3.65 -3.06
C MET A 89 -7.67 -3.26 -2.03
N CYS A 90 -7.54 -2.06 -1.45
CA CYS A 90 -8.49 -1.49 -0.50
C CYS A 90 -8.66 0.00 -0.84
N GLU A 91 -9.82 0.41 -1.33
CA GLU A 91 -10.08 1.82 -1.65
C GLU A 91 -10.13 2.67 -0.38
N LEU A 92 -9.72 3.94 -0.49
CA LEU A 92 -9.57 4.84 0.66
C LEU A 92 -10.85 4.99 1.51
N ASN A 93 -12.01 5.02 0.86
CA ASN A 93 -13.34 5.12 1.47
C ASN A 93 -13.90 3.76 1.94
N GLU A 94 -13.23 2.65 1.62
CA GLU A 94 -13.63 1.30 2.03
C GLU A 94 -12.84 0.79 3.23
N VAL A 95 -11.85 1.55 3.71
CA VAL A 95 -11.02 1.17 4.87
C VAL A 95 -11.88 1.10 6.13
N LYS A 96 -11.90 -0.08 6.77
CA LYS A 96 -12.59 -0.38 8.03
C LYS A 96 -11.61 -0.76 9.14
N VAL A 97 -10.54 -1.47 8.78
CA VAL A 97 -9.53 -1.97 9.72
C VAL A 97 -8.16 -1.66 9.15
N VAL A 98 -7.21 -1.26 10.00
CA VAL A 98 -5.82 -1.07 9.64
C VAL A 98 -4.96 -2.06 10.41
N ILE A 99 -4.24 -2.90 9.69
CA ILE A 99 -3.21 -3.77 10.25
C ILE A 99 -1.85 -3.19 9.85
N LEU A 100 -1.02 -2.91 10.85
CA LEU A 100 0.31 -2.36 10.67
C LEU A 100 1.37 -3.45 10.86
N GLY A 101 2.15 -3.67 9.81
CA GLY A 101 3.43 -4.38 9.89
C GLY A 101 4.61 -3.42 9.95
N GLN A 102 5.80 -3.96 10.15
CA GLN A 102 7.04 -3.19 10.27
C GLN A 102 7.63 -2.86 8.89
N ASP A 103 8.13 -3.87 8.17
CA ASP A 103 8.69 -3.78 6.83
C ASP A 103 8.26 -5.00 5.99
N PRO A 104 8.44 -4.99 4.65
CA PRO A 104 8.08 -6.13 3.82
C PRO A 104 8.95 -7.35 4.14
N TYR A 105 8.46 -8.54 3.81
CA TYR A 105 9.33 -9.72 3.82
C TYR A 105 10.54 -9.53 2.88
N HIS A 106 11.71 -9.86 3.37
CA HIS A 106 13.00 -9.62 2.68
C HIS A 106 13.51 -10.84 1.87
N GLY A 107 12.70 -11.88 1.71
CA GLY A 107 13.01 -13.05 0.88
C GLY A 107 12.42 -12.96 -0.54
N PRO A 108 12.99 -13.70 -1.50
CA PRO A 108 12.53 -13.71 -2.88
C PRO A 108 11.07 -14.16 -2.99
N ASN A 109 10.31 -13.46 -3.84
CA ASN A 109 8.90 -13.73 -4.15
C ASN A 109 7.91 -13.64 -2.97
N GLN A 110 8.33 -13.20 -1.78
CA GLN A 110 7.46 -13.10 -0.62
C GLN A 110 6.64 -11.80 -0.64
N ALA A 111 7.31 -10.64 -0.54
CA ALA A 111 6.63 -9.36 -0.46
C ALA A 111 5.96 -8.96 -1.77
N HIS A 112 4.70 -8.50 -1.67
CA HIS A 112 3.92 -8.03 -2.82
C HIS A 112 3.09 -6.77 -2.50
N GLY A 113 3.51 -6.00 -1.49
CA GLY A 113 2.93 -4.69 -1.16
C GLY A 113 1.77 -4.71 -0.17
N LEU A 114 1.57 -5.82 0.55
CA LEU A 114 0.60 -5.95 1.65
C LEU A 114 1.34 -6.55 2.86
N CYS A 115 1.20 -5.96 4.05
CA CYS A 115 1.82 -6.51 5.26
C CYS A 115 1.31 -7.93 5.56
N PHE A 116 2.16 -8.77 6.16
CA PHE A 116 1.93 -10.19 6.47
C PHE A 116 1.63 -11.14 5.29
N SER A 117 1.20 -10.61 4.15
CA SER A 117 0.78 -11.41 3.01
C SER A 117 1.93 -11.81 2.10
N VAL A 118 1.87 -13.05 1.60
CA VAL A 118 2.68 -13.54 0.49
C VAL A 118 1.82 -13.92 -0.72
N ARG A 119 2.45 -14.07 -1.89
CA ARG A 119 1.76 -14.50 -3.11
C ARG A 119 1.27 -15.95 -3.00
N LYS A 120 0.23 -16.31 -3.76
CA LYS A 120 -0.19 -17.72 -3.89
C LYS A 120 0.98 -18.58 -4.39
N GLY A 121 1.09 -19.79 -3.85
CA GLY A 121 2.21 -20.70 -4.12
C GLY A 121 3.42 -20.50 -3.20
N VAL A 122 3.50 -19.39 -2.47
CA VAL A 122 4.51 -19.20 -1.42
C VAL A 122 3.94 -19.71 -0.09
N PRO A 123 4.67 -20.57 0.65
CA PRO A 123 4.26 -20.99 1.98
C PRO A 123 4.09 -19.79 2.92
N PRO A 124 3.06 -19.80 3.80
CA PRO A 124 2.91 -18.77 4.82
C PRO A 124 4.18 -18.64 5.68
N PRO A 125 4.73 -17.42 5.84
CA PRO A 125 5.86 -17.20 6.74
C PRO A 125 5.47 -17.39 8.21
N PRO A 126 6.44 -17.56 9.13
CA PRO A 126 6.16 -17.85 10.55
C PRO A 126 5.20 -16.86 11.23
N SER A 127 5.34 -15.56 10.95
CA SER A 127 4.42 -14.54 11.49
C SER A 127 2.98 -14.74 11.02
N LEU A 128 2.76 -15.07 9.74
CA LEU A 128 1.43 -15.37 9.23
C LEU A 128 0.87 -16.70 9.76
N VAL A 129 1.73 -17.71 9.97
CA VAL A 129 1.33 -18.96 10.63
C VAL A 129 0.85 -18.68 12.05
N ASN A 130 1.52 -17.79 12.78
CA ASN A 130 1.07 -17.39 14.12
C ASN A 130 -0.26 -16.65 14.06
N ILE A 131 -0.45 -15.71 13.13
CA ILE A 131 -1.75 -15.06 12.90
C ILE A 131 -2.86 -16.10 12.64
N TYR A 132 -2.60 -17.12 11.82
CA TYR A 132 -3.59 -18.18 11.59
C TYR A 132 -3.89 -19.01 12.84
N LYS A 133 -2.92 -19.26 13.71
CA LYS A 133 -3.14 -19.97 14.98
C LYS A 133 -4.02 -19.14 15.92
N GLU A 134 -3.74 -17.84 16.07
CA GLU A 134 -4.56 -16.95 16.89
C GLU A 134 -6.00 -16.89 16.35
N LEU A 135 -6.18 -16.77 15.03
CA LEU A 135 -7.51 -16.80 14.43
C LEU A 135 -8.26 -18.12 14.64
N GLN A 136 -7.55 -19.26 14.65
CA GLN A 136 -8.14 -20.56 14.95
C GLN A 136 -8.60 -20.68 16.40
N ALA A 137 -7.90 -20.02 17.32
CA ALA A 137 -8.28 -19.97 18.74
C ALA A 137 -9.45 -19.01 18.98
N ASP A 138 -9.45 -17.85 18.32
CA ASP A 138 -10.38 -16.76 18.60
C ASP A 138 -11.70 -16.81 17.81
N ILE A 139 -11.69 -17.38 16.60
CA ILE A 139 -12.85 -17.36 15.70
C ILE A 139 -13.40 -18.78 15.50
N PRO A 140 -14.54 -19.12 16.14
CA PRO A 140 -15.18 -20.42 15.97
C PRO A 140 -15.44 -20.73 14.49
N GLY A 141 -14.96 -21.89 14.04
CA GLY A 141 -15.12 -22.35 12.66
C GLY A 141 -14.08 -21.80 11.67
N PHE A 142 -13.13 -20.96 12.10
CA PHE A 142 -12.03 -20.56 11.23
C PHE A 142 -11.10 -21.75 10.92
N VAL A 143 -10.81 -21.95 9.64
CA VAL A 143 -9.88 -22.97 9.15
C VAL A 143 -8.74 -22.27 8.42
N ALA A 144 -7.51 -22.44 8.93
CA ALA A 144 -6.33 -21.85 8.33
C ALA A 144 -6.16 -22.31 6.86
N PRO A 145 -6.07 -21.39 5.89
CA PRO A 145 -5.90 -21.75 4.50
C PRO A 145 -4.48 -22.27 4.23
N LYS A 146 -4.33 -23.12 3.20
CA LYS A 146 -3.01 -23.62 2.75
C LYS A 146 -2.18 -22.59 1.95
N HIS A 147 -2.54 -21.30 2.01
CA HIS A 147 -1.86 -20.22 1.29
C HIS A 147 -1.63 -19.02 2.19
N GLY A 148 -0.65 -18.18 1.85
CA GLY A 148 -0.33 -16.98 2.62
C GLY A 148 -0.87 -15.65 2.05
N THR A 149 -1.77 -15.71 1.06
CA THR A 149 -2.34 -14.47 0.50
C THR A 149 -3.49 -13.94 1.34
N LEU A 150 -3.45 -12.64 1.65
CA LEU A 150 -4.47 -11.90 2.41
C LEU A 150 -5.28 -10.94 1.52
N LEU A 151 -5.23 -11.12 0.20
CA LEU A 151 -6.00 -10.32 -0.75
C LEU A 151 -7.51 -10.33 -0.44
N GLY A 152 -8.02 -11.44 0.11
CA GLY A 152 -9.42 -11.54 0.53
C GLY A 152 -9.79 -10.53 1.63
N TRP A 153 -8.88 -10.27 2.56
CA TRP A 153 -9.09 -9.27 3.62
C TRP A 153 -8.99 -7.85 3.06
N ALA A 154 -8.00 -7.59 2.19
CA ALA A 154 -7.82 -6.27 1.58
C ALA A 154 -9.09 -5.80 0.86
N ARG A 155 -9.71 -6.68 0.07
CA ARG A 155 -10.96 -6.41 -0.66
C ARG A 155 -12.19 -6.21 0.23
N GLN A 156 -12.10 -6.48 1.53
CA GLN A 156 -13.20 -6.31 2.47
C GLN A 156 -13.04 -5.06 3.35
N GLY A 157 -12.01 -4.25 3.09
CA GLY A 157 -11.72 -3.03 3.84
C GLY A 157 -10.61 -3.16 4.87
N VAL A 158 -9.81 -4.24 4.83
CA VAL A 158 -8.63 -4.37 5.72
C VAL A 158 -7.41 -3.78 5.03
N LEU A 159 -7.00 -2.59 5.45
CA LEU A 159 -5.76 -1.97 5.01
C LEU A 159 -4.56 -2.69 5.62
N LEU A 160 -3.81 -3.41 4.79
CA LEU A 160 -2.60 -4.15 5.16
C LEU A 160 -1.36 -3.30 4.84
N LEU A 161 -0.95 -2.44 5.77
CA LEU A 161 0.11 -1.45 5.56
C LEU A 161 1.35 -1.78 6.39
N ASN A 162 2.56 -1.63 5.82
CA ASN A 162 3.79 -1.64 6.61
C ASN A 162 4.21 -0.20 6.93
N ALA A 163 4.87 0.03 8.07
CA ALA A 163 5.46 1.33 8.39
C ALA A 163 6.56 1.72 7.39
N CYS A 164 7.39 0.74 6.99
CA CYS A 164 8.35 0.85 5.90
C CYS A 164 7.86 0.08 4.67
N LEU A 165 7.86 0.67 3.48
CA LEU A 165 7.27 0.02 2.29
C LEU A 165 8.28 -0.71 1.40
N THR A 166 9.58 -0.60 1.68
CA THR A 166 10.63 -1.33 0.96
C THR A 166 11.68 -1.89 1.91
N VAL A 167 12.39 -2.93 1.48
CA VAL A 167 13.46 -3.58 2.23
C VAL A 167 14.52 -4.14 1.29
N GLU A 168 15.76 -4.24 1.75
CA GLU A 168 16.83 -4.93 1.04
C GLU A 168 16.72 -6.44 1.26
N ARG A 169 17.04 -7.22 0.22
CA ARG A 169 17.09 -8.68 0.31
C ARG A 169 17.92 -9.14 1.52
N SER A 170 17.34 -10.02 2.32
CA SER A 170 17.97 -10.62 3.51
C SER A 170 18.38 -9.63 4.61
N LYS A 171 17.95 -8.37 4.58
CA LYS A 171 18.26 -7.37 5.61
C LYS A 171 17.00 -6.67 6.10
N ALA A 172 16.33 -7.28 7.07
CA ALA A 172 15.22 -6.65 7.77
C ALA A 172 15.62 -5.24 8.28
N ASN A 173 14.69 -4.29 8.24
CA ASN A 173 14.88 -2.91 8.66
C ASN A 173 15.92 -2.08 7.88
N SER A 174 16.46 -2.58 6.76
CA SER A 174 17.53 -1.86 6.02
C SER A 174 17.12 -0.47 5.56
N HIS A 175 15.83 -0.24 5.31
CA HIS A 175 15.28 1.04 4.85
C HIS A 175 14.55 1.83 5.95
N LYS A 176 14.67 1.40 7.21
CA LYS A 176 14.13 2.13 8.36
C LYS A 176 14.75 3.52 8.46
N GLY A 177 13.93 4.52 8.77
CA GLY A 177 14.32 5.92 8.94
C GLY A 177 14.66 6.63 7.64
N LYS A 178 14.39 6.03 6.48
CA LYS A 178 14.70 6.62 5.17
C LYS A 178 13.58 7.52 4.63
N GLY A 179 12.42 7.52 5.29
CA GLY A 179 11.31 8.43 5.00
C GLY A 179 9.97 7.75 4.77
N TRP A 180 9.92 6.42 4.68
CA TRP A 180 8.65 5.71 4.54
C TRP A 180 7.71 5.94 5.71
N GLU A 181 8.26 5.98 6.92
CA GLU A 181 7.49 6.19 8.15
C GLU A 181 6.74 7.52 8.10
N LYS A 182 7.35 8.58 7.55
CA LYS A 182 6.67 9.87 7.38
C LYS A 182 5.48 9.79 6.41
N PHE A 183 5.63 9.00 5.34
CA PHE A 183 4.55 8.80 4.37
C PHE A 183 3.43 7.95 4.97
N THR A 184 3.76 6.87 5.67
CA THR A 184 2.78 5.97 6.27
C THR A 184 2.10 6.61 7.47
N ASP A 185 2.80 7.44 8.25
CA ASP A 185 2.21 8.29 9.28
C ASP A 185 1.18 9.28 8.69
N ALA A 186 1.49 9.90 7.53
CA ALA A 186 0.54 10.76 6.84
C ALA A 186 -0.72 9.99 6.39
N VAL A 187 -0.56 8.73 5.94
CA VAL A 187 -1.69 7.85 5.63
C VAL A 187 -2.55 7.58 6.85
N ILE A 188 -1.93 7.23 7.99
CA ILE A 188 -2.63 6.91 9.22
C ILE A 188 -3.34 8.14 9.80
N GLN A 189 -2.68 9.30 9.79
CA GLN A 189 -3.27 10.56 10.22
C GLN A 189 -4.50 10.92 9.38
N TYR A 190 -4.39 10.83 8.05
CA TYR A 190 -5.51 11.11 7.15
C TYR A 190 -6.73 10.23 7.42
N LEU A 191 -6.49 8.94 7.73
CA LEU A 191 -7.54 7.99 8.08
C LEU A 191 -8.17 8.32 9.44
N ASN A 192 -7.35 8.63 10.45
CA ASN A 192 -7.82 9.02 11.78
C ASN A 192 -8.69 10.27 11.75
N ASP A 193 -8.32 11.26 10.95
CA ASP A 193 -9.06 12.52 10.85
C ASP A 193 -10.44 12.37 10.21
N ARG A 194 -10.70 11.26 9.50
CA ARG A 194 -11.90 11.06 8.68
C ARG A 194 -12.79 9.92 9.13
N SER A 195 -12.28 8.98 9.92
CA SER A 195 -12.98 7.73 10.21
C SER A 195 -13.01 7.45 11.71
N ALA A 196 -14.18 7.58 12.32
CA ALA A 196 -14.40 7.33 13.75
C ALA A 196 -14.30 5.83 14.15
N ASN A 197 -14.22 4.90 13.18
CA ASN A 197 -14.39 3.46 13.41
C ASN A 197 -13.24 2.60 12.83
N ILE A 198 -12.00 3.10 12.84
CA ILE A 198 -10.84 2.30 12.40
C ILE A 198 -10.19 1.62 13.61
N VAL A 199 -10.06 0.29 13.53
CA VAL A 199 -9.28 -0.51 14.49
C VAL A 199 -7.84 -0.62 13.99
N PHE A 200 -6.88 -0.28 14.85
CA PHE A 200 -5.44 -0.42 14.58
C PHE A 200 -4.88 -1.67 15.25
N PHE A 201 -4.25 -2.55 14.47
CA PHE A 201 -3.50 -3.70 15.00
C PHE A 201 -2.00 -3.47 14.81
N TYR A 202 -1.23 -3.55 15.90
CA TYR A 202 0.22 -3.41 15.88
C TYR A 202 0.88 -4.74 16.25
N SER A 203 1.59 -5.33 15.30
CA SER A 203 2.51 -6.44 15.58
C SER A 203 3.90 -5.86 15.67
N GLY A 204 4.40 -5.68 16.89
CA GLY A 204 5.81 -5.38 17.16
C GLY A 204 6.72 -6.57 16.89
#